data_AF-A0AAT9HMI5-F1
#
_entry.id   AF-A0AAT9HMI5-F1
#
_cell.length_a   1.000
_cell.length_b   1.000
_cell.length_c   1.000
_cell.angle_alpha   90.00
_cell.angle_beta   90.00
_cell.angle_gamma   90.00
#
_symmetry.space_group_name_H-M   'P 1'
#
loop_
_entity.id
_entity.type
_entity.pdbx_description
1 polymer ?
#
loop_
_entity_poly.entity_id
_entity_poly.type
_entity_poly.pdbx_seq_one_letter_code
_entity_poly.pdbx_strand_id
1 'polypeptide(L)'
;MVWREEAPEGKLDLLLTLDFRMTSTTVFSDVVLPAATWYEKHDLSSTDMHPFVHAFNPAISPPWQTRTDWDAFHTIAREFSRQAAEHLGVRKDVVAAPLLHDTPDELANPHGRVRDWKAGSASRFPAAPCPN
;
A
#
# COMPACT_ATOMS: atom_id res chain seq x y z
N MET A 1 8.06 -22.75 11.54
CA MET A 1 8.91 -21.94 10.64
C MET A 1 10.11 -22.81 10.30
N VAL A 2 10.52 -22.88 9.04
CA VAL A 2 11.74 -23.61 8.67
C VAL A 2 12.85 -22.57 8.56
N TRP A 3 13.80 -22.62 9.47
CA TRP A 3 15.00 -21.80 9.37
C TRP A 3 15.85 -22.28 8.20
N ARG A 4 16.44 -21.34 7.45
CA ARG A 4 17.39 -21.62 6.38
C ARG A 4 18.68 -20.90 6.73
N GLU A 5 19.80 -21.62 6.69
CA GLU A 5 21.13 -21.06 6.96
C GLU A 5 21.48 -19.94 5.98
N GLU A 6 21.16 -20.12 4.70
CA GLU A 6 21.29 -19.08 3.68
C GLU A 6 19.97 -18.33 3.49
N ALA A 7 20.02 -17.02 3.68
CA ALA A 7 18.88 -16.14 3.45
C ALA A 7 18.71 -15.85 1.95
N PRO A 8 17.47 -15.85 1.44
CA PRO A 8 17.22 -15.41 0.06
C PRO A 8 17.50 -13.91 -0.10
N GLU A 9 18.35 -13.57 -1.08
CA GLU A 9 18.72 -12.21 -1.47
C GLU A 9 17.94 -11.74 -2.71
N GLY A 10 17.91 -10.42 -2.95
CA GLY A 10 17.36 -9.86 -4.21
C GLY A 10 15.87 -10.13 -4.46
N LYS A 11 15.03 -10.14 -3.41
CA LYS A 11 13.61 -10.53 -3.51
C LYS A 11 12.72 -9.59 -4.32
N LEU A 12 13.18 -8.37 -4.58
CA LEU A 12 12.41 -7.39 -5.35
C LEU A 12 12.74 -7.58 -6.82
N ASP A 13 11.78 -8.08 -7.59
CA ASP A 13 11.94 -8.24 -9.04
C ASP A 13 11.89 -6.89 -9.79
N LEU A 14 11.27 -5.87 -9.18
CA LEU A 14 11.17 -4.51 -9.72
C LEU A 14 11.02 -3.49 -8.59
N LEU A 15 11.86 -2.46 -8.58
CA LEU A 15 11.73 -1.28 -7.72
C LEU A 15 11.48 -0.03 -8.56
N LEU A 16 10.26 0.50 -8.44
CA LEU A 16 9.83 1.74 -9.10
C LEU A 16 9.62 2.84 -8.06
N THR A 17 10.20 4.02 -8.32
CA THR A 17 10.09 5.20 -7.46
C THR A 17 9.56 6.41 -8.22
N LEU A 18 8.65 7.16 -7.60
CA LEU A 18 8.20 8.49 -8.05
C LEU A 18 8.84 9.54 -7.15
N ASP A 19 9.62 10.45 -7.73
CA ASP A 19 10.20 11.55 -6.97
C ASP A 19 10.46 12.76 -7.89
N PHE A 20 10.44 13.96 -7.31
CA PHE A 20 10.78 15.20 -8.02
C PHE A 20 12.28 15.52 -7.93
N ARG A 21 13.04 14.74 -7.15
CA ARG A 21 14.51 14.85 -7.02
C ARG A 21 15.16 13.46 -6.94
N MET A 22 16.44 13.37 -7.31
CA MET A 22 17.21 12.14 -7.14
C MET A 22 17.58 11.91 -5.68
N THR A 23 16.79 11.11 -4.98
CA THR A 23 17.03 10.65 -3.60
C THR A 23 17.85 9.38 -3.57
N SER A 24 18.34 9.00 -2.38
CA SER A 24 19.01 7.71 -2.19
C SER A 24 18.16 6.54 -2.71
N THR A 25 16.83 6.56 -2.49
CA THR A 25 15.93 5.52 -3.01
C THR A 25 15.91 5.49 -4.53
N THR A 26 15.81 6.64 -5.20
CA THR A 26 15.83 6.69 -6.67
C THR A 26 17.15 6.18 -7.26
N VAL A 27 18.27 6.34 -6.56
CA VAL A 27 19.58 5.84 -7.03
C VAL A 27 19.63 4.30 -7.04
N PHE A 28 18.89 3.64 -6.14
CA PHE A 28 18.79 2.18 -6.09
C PHE A 28 17.58 1.62 -6.84
N SER A 29 16.76 2.47 -7.47
CA SER A 29 15.55 2.03 -8.19
C SER A 29 15.86 1.63 -9.62
N ASP A 30 15.14 0.65 -10.15
CA ASP A 30 15.22 0.23 -11.55
C ASP A 30 14.55 1.23 -12.47
N VAL A 31 13.43 1.83 -12.01
CA VAL A 31 12.66 2.83 -12.76
C VAL A 31 12.37 4.02 -11.87
N VAL A 32 12.66 5.22 -12.38
CA VAL A 32 12.33 6.49 -11.73
C VAL A 32 11.37 7.28 -12.61
N LEU A 33 10.21 7.63 -12.06
CA LEU A 33 9.22 8.48 -12.72
C LEU A 33 9.28 9.90 -12.14
N PRO A 34 9.37 10.95 -12.98
CA PRO A 34 9.47 12.32 -12.51
C PRO A 34 8.13 12.80 -11.94
N ALA A 35 8.10 13.07 -10.63
CA ALA A 35 6.90 13.55 -9.93
C ALA A 35 6.80 15.09 -9.96
N ALA A 36 5.58 15.61 -9.94
CA ALA A 36 5.32 17.03 -9.77
C ALA A 36 5.59 17.47 -8.32
N THR A 37 6.13 18.67 -8.15
CA THR A 37 6.29 19.27 -6.83
C THR A 37 4.93 19.68 -6.23
N TRP A 38 4.95 20.08 -4.96
CA TRP A 38 3.77 20.53 -4.21
C TRP A 38 3.22 21.86 -4.73
N TYR A 39 4.00 22.62 -5.51
CA TYR A 39 3.55 23.84 -6.21
C TYR A 39 3.11 23.60 -7.65
N GLU A 40 2.96 22.34 -8.07
CA GLU A 40 2.63 21.97 -9.45
C GLU A 40 1.38 21.08 -9.51
N LYS A 41 0.72 20.83 -8.37
CA LYS A 41 -0.44 19.92 -8.29
C LYS A 41 -1.52 20.41 -7.33
N HIS A 42 -2.73 19.90 -7.55
CA HIS A 42 -3.84 20.05 -6.61
C HIS A 42 -3.85 18.87 -5.64
N ASP A 43 -3.92 19.17 -4.34
CA ASP A 43 -4.07 18.17 -3.27
C ASP A 43 -4.56 18.84 -1.98
N LEU A 44 -4.80 18.06 -0.93
CA LEU A 44 -5.15 18.55 0.40
C LEU A 44 -4.08 18.18 1.44
N SER A 45 -3.91 19.03 2.42
CA SER A 45 -2.99 18.82 3.55
C SER A 45 -3.67 19.22 4.87
N SER A 46 -3.42 18.39 5.89
CA SER A 46 -3.83 18.60 7.27
C SER A 46 -2.74 18.08 8.21
N THR A 47 -2.72 18.53 9.46
CA THR A 47 -1.76 18.08 10.47
C THR A 47 -2.41 18.08 11.85
N ASP A 48 -1.94 17.20 12.74
CA ASP A 48 -2.34 17.12 14.15
C ASP A 48 -2.17 18.43 14.91
N MET A 49 -1.28 19.32 14.46
CA MET A 49 -0.95 20.56 15.14
C MET A 49 -2.07 21.61 15.11
N HIS A 50 -3.00 21.52 14.17
CA HIS A 50 -4.08 22.49 14.02
C HIS A 50 -5.32 21.90 13.33
N PRO A 51 -6.53 22.41 13.60
CA PRO A 51 -7.77 21.85 13.06
C PRO A 51 -8.11 22.35 11.64
N PHE A 52 -7.14 22.87 10.89
CA PHE A 52 -7.36 23.39 9.53
C PHE A 52 -6.96 22.39 8.45
N VAL A 53 -7.74 22.41 7.36
CA VAL A 53 -7.42 21.73 6.10
C VAL A 53 -7.10 22.78 5.06
N HIS A 54 -5.99 22.62 4.35
CA HIS A 54 -5.53 23.54 3.32
C HIS A 54 -5.25 22.81 2.01
N ALA A 55 -5.44 23.51 0.89
CA ALA A 55 -5.15 22.95 -0.43
C ALA A 55 -3.73 23.29 -0.90
N PHE A 56 -3.12 22.36 -1.62
CA PHE A 56 -2.06 22.68 -2.56
C PHE A 56 -2.70 23.21 -3.84
N ASN A 57 -2.20 24.34 -4.33
CA ASN A 57 -2.61 24.93 -5.58
C ASN A 57 -1.38 25.08 -6.48
N PRO A 58 -1.45 24.67 -7.76
CA PRO A 58 -0.34 24.79 -8.68
C PRO A 58 -0.05 26.27 -8.93
N ALA A 59 1.18 26.69 -8.62
CA ALA A 59 1.70 27.98 -9.01
C ALA A 59 2.02 28.01 -10.51
N ILE A 60 2.47 26.87 -11.05
CA ILE A 60 2.73 26.63 -12.47
C ILE A 60 2.26 25.22 -12.84
N SER A 61 2.15 24.95 -14.15
CA SER A 61 1.99 23.58 -14.63
C SER A 61 3.25 22.75 -14.35
N PRO A 62 3.13 21.42 -14.12
CA PRO A 62 4.28 20.53 -13.98
C PRO A 62 5.28 20.73 -15.15
N PRO A 63 6.54 21.10 -14.86
CA PRO A 63 7.51 21.37 -15.90
C PRO A 63 8.04 20.08 -16.54
N TRP A 64 8.55 20.20 -17.77
CA TRP A 64 9.12 19.08 -18.53
C TRP A 64 8.14 17.91 -18.70
N GLN A 65 8.52 16.71 -18.25
CA GLN A 65 7.72 15.50 -18.29
C GLN A 65 7.24 15.11 -16.88
N THR A 66 7.36 16.00 -15.88
CA THR A 66 6.85 15.71 -14.54
C THR A 66 5.33 15.58 -14.59
N ARG A 67 4.80 14.69 -13.75
CA ARG A 67 3.37 14.45 -13.66
C ARG A 67 2.98 14.36 -12.20
N THR A 68 1.73 14.72 -11.90
CA THR A 68 1.18 14.47 -10.56
C THR A 68 1.18 12.96 -10.29
N ASP A 69 1.32 12.57 -9.02
CA ASP A 69 1.27 11.15 -8.64
C ASP A 69 -0.04 10.52 -9.11
N TRP A 70 -1.14 11.26 -8.96
CA TRP A 70 -2.46 10.90 -9.45
C TRP A 70 -2.46 10.56 -10.94
N ASP A 71 -1.91 11.43 -11.79
CA ASP A 71 -1.88 11.21 -13.23
C ASP A 71 -0.97 10.05 -13.63
N ALA A 72 0.17 9.90 -12.94
CA ALA A 72 1.10 8.79 -13.15
C ALA A 72 0.42 7.45 -12.88
N PHE A 73 -0.21 7.29 -11.70
CA PHE A 73 -0.95 6.08 -11.36
C PHE A 73 -2.17 5.85 -12.26
N HIS A 74 -2.86 6.89 -12.74
CA HIS A 74 -3.92 6.74 -13.74
C HIS A 74 -3.42 6.18 -15.07
N THR A 75 -2.25 6.60 -15.53
CA THR A 75 -1.66 6.04 -16.75
C THR A 75 -1.21 4.60 -16.53
N ILE A 76 -0.59 4.29 -15.39
CA ILE A 76 -0.24 2.91 -15.04
C ILE A 76 -1.49 2.04 -15.00
N ALA A 77 -2.58 2.51 -14.38
CA ALA A 77 -3.84 1.77 -14.32
C ALA A 77 -4.46 1.52 -15.71
N ARG A 78 -4.42 2.51 -16.61
CA ARG A 78 -4.87 2.35 -18.00
C ARG A 78 -4.04 1.30 -18.74
N GLU A 79 -2.71 1.37 -18.61
CA GLU A 79 -1.81 0.45 -19.29
C GLU A 79 -1.89 -0.96 -18.71
N PHE A 80 -2.00 -1.08 -17.38
CA PHE A 80 -2.30 -2.33 -16.70
C PHE A 80 -3.60 -2.94 -17.20
N SER A 81 -4.67 -2.15 -17.31
CA SER A 81 -5.98 -2.63 -17.81
C SER A 81 -5.87 -3.19 -19.23
N ARG A 82 -5.09 -2.53 -20.10
CA ARG A 82 -4.83 -2.98 -21.47
C ARG A 82 -4.09 -4.32 -21.48
N GLN A 83 -3.03 -4.46 -20.69
CA GLN A 83 -2.22 -5.68 -20.65
C GLN A 83 -2.92 -6.83 -19.92
N ALA A 84 -3.68 -6.53 -18.87
CA ALA A 84 -4.39 -7.52 -18.05
C ALA A 84 -5.59 -8.16 -18.77
N ALA A 85 -6.07 -7.57 -19.88
CA ALA A 85 -7.26 -8.02 -20.60
C ALA A 85 -7.20 -9.50 -21.00
N GLU A 86 -6.02 -9.97 -21.42
CA GLU A 86 -5.82 -11.35 -21.87
C GLU A 86 -5.49 -12.31 -20.71
N HIS A 87 -4.96 -11.80 -19.61
CA HIS A 87 -4.36 -12.63 -18.55
C HIS A 87 -5.21 -12.73 -17.28
N LEU A 88 -5.97 -11.68 -16.92
CA LEU A 88 -6.62 -11.59 -15.60
C LEU A 88 -8.15 -11.62 -15.69
N GLY A 89 -8.81 -10.85 -16.54
CA GLY A 89 -10.29 -10.82 -16.57
C GLY A 89 -10.93 -10.61 -15.18
N VAL A 90 -12.11 -11.18 -14.93
CA VAL A 90 -12.74 -11.15 -13.60
C VAL A 90 -12.19 -12.28 -12.72
N ARG A 91 -11.67 -11.92 -11.55
CA ARG A 91 -11.11 -12.87 -10.58
C ARG A 91 -11.87 -12.83 -9.25
N LYS A 92 -11.98 -13.99 -8.62
CA LYS A 92 -12.38 -14.11 -7.21
C LYS A 92 -11.11 -14.30 -6.39
N ASP A 93 -10.91 -13.40 -5.43
CA ASP A 93 -9.73 -13.40 -4.57
C ASP A 93 -10.09 -13.80 -3.14
N VAL A 94 -9.10 -14.30 -2.39
CA VAL A 94 -9.19 -14.62 -0.96
C VAL A 94 -8.26 -13.69 -0.21
N VAL A 95 -8.83 -12.69 0.46
CA VAL A 95 -8.09 -11.70 1.22
C VAL A 95 -8.22 -12.03 2.70
N ALA A 96 -7.08 -12.29 3.35
CA ALA A 96 -7.04 -12.44 4.80
C ALA A 96 -7.03 -11.05 5.45
N ALA A 97 -8.04 -10.74 6.26
CA ALA A 97 -8.16 -9.47 6.98
C ALA A 97 -7.96 -9.70 8.49
N PRO A 98 -7.11 -8.90 9.17
CA PRO A 98 -6.98 -9.02 10.62
C PRO A 98 -8.27 -8.60 11.32
N LEU A 99 -8.42 -9.01 12.58
CA LEU A 99 -9.46 -8.48 13.46
C LEU A 99 -9.26 -6.97 13.63
N LEU A 100 -10.34 -6.20 13.45
CA LEU A 100 -10.30 -4.74 13.43
C LEU A 100 -10.81 -4.12 14.74
N HIS A 101 -10.16 -3.04 15.17
CA HIS A 101 -10.72 -2.15 16.18
C HIS A 101 -11.94 -1.40 15.63
N ASP A 102 -12.82 -0.91 16.51
CA ASP A 102 -14.08 -0.24 16.17
C ASP A 102 -15.05 -1.15 15.38
N THR A 103 -14.89 -2.47 15.54
CA THR A 103 -15.78 -3.50 15.00
C THR A 103 -16.05 -4.57 16.07
N PRO A 104 -17.07 -5.43 15.93
CA PRO A 104 -17.30 -6.53 16.88
C PRO A 104 -16.10 -7.45 17.11
N ASP A 105 -15.15 -7.50 16.16
CA ASP A 105 -13.94 -8.32 16.24
C ASP A 105 -12.99 -7.89 17.38
N GLU A 106 -13.09 -6.65 17.86
CA GLU A 106 -12.25 -6.16 18.95
C GLU A 106 -12.46 -6.93 20.27
N LEU A 107 -13.61 -7.62 20.39
CA LEU A 107 -13.97 -8.45 21.52
C LEU A 107 -13.56 -9.92 21.38
N ALA A 108 -12.74 -10.27 20.38
CA ALA A 108 -12.38 -11.66 20.06
C ALA A 108 -11.65 -12.41 21.18
N ASN A 109 -10.96 -11.72 22.10
CA ASN A 109 -10.26 -12.33 23.23
C ASN A 109 -10.82 -11.82 24.57
N PRO A 110 -12.04 -12.22 24.96
CA PRO A 110 -12.62 -11.78 26.21
C PRO A 110 -11.75 -12.20 27.40
N HIS A 111 -11.71 -11.34 28.42
CA HIS A 111 -10.89 -11.52 29.63
C HIS A 111 -9.37 -11.62 29.37
N GLY A 112 -8.89 -11.16 28.21
CA GLY A 112 -7.46 -11.18 27.87
C GLY A 112 -6.89 -12.59 27.66
N ARG A 113 -7.75 -13.59 27.42
CA ARG A 113 -7.30 -14.97 27.19
C ARG A 113 -6.95 -15.19 25.72
N VAL A 114 -5.66 -15.34 25.44
CA VAL A 114 -5.18 -15.66 24.09
C VAL A 114 -5.31 -17.16 23.85
N ARG A 115 -6.07 -17.54 22.81
CA ARG A 115 -6.22 -18.94 22.38
C ARG A 115 -5.64 -19.13 20.99
N ASP A 116 -4.57 -19.91 20.89
CA ASP A 116 -3.97 -20.28 19.61
C ASP A 116 -4.66 -21.52 19.02
N TRP A 117 -5.34 -21.31 17.90
CA TRP A 117 -5.98 -22.37 17.12
C TRP A 117 -4.97 -23.35 16.51
N LYS A 118 -3.76 -22.89 16.18
CA LYS A 118 -2.71 -23.73 15.58
C LYS A 118 -2.14 -24.73 16.59
N ALA A 119 -2.12 -24.34 17.87
CA ALA A 119 -1.76 -25.21 18.99
C ALA A 119 -2.92 -26.10 19.47
N GLY A 120 -4.10 -26.02 18.83
CA GLY A 120 -5.28 -26.82 19.18
C GLY A 120 -6.08 -26.30 20.38
N SER A 121 -5.77 -25.10 20.89
CA SER A 121 -6.45 -24.53 22.07
C SER A 121 -7.80 -23.85 21.76
N ALA A 122 -8.18 -23.75 20.48
CA ALA A 122 -9.48 -23.28 20.00
C ALA A 122 -9.78 -23.80 18.58
N SER A 123 -11.07 -23.85 18.20
CA SER A 123 -11.50 -24.09 16.82
C SER A 123 -11.28 -22.84 15.97
N ARG A 124 -10.71 -23.00 14.76
CA ARG A 124 -10.37 -21.90 13.84
C ARG A 124 -11.56 -20.97 13.52
N PHE A 125 -12.78 -21.48 13.48
CA PHE A 125 -14.03 -20.71 13.32
C PHE A 125 -15.14 -21.30 14.20
N PRO A 126 -16.11 -20.50 14.71
CA PRO A 126 -16.13 -19.03 14.78
C PRO A 126 -15.37 -18.49 16.01
N ALA A 127 -14.63 -19.35 16.72
CA ALA A 127 -14.23 -19.12 18.11
C ALA A 127 -12.73 -18.85 18.34
N ALA A 128 -11.95 -18.57 17.29
CA ALA A 128 -10.53 -18.28 17.41
C ALA A 128 -10.20 -16.88 16.87
N PRO A 129 -9.18 -16.20 17.46
CA PRO A 129 -8.66 -14.95 16.94
C PRO A 129 -7.84 -15.22 15.65
N CYS A 130 -8.55 -15.51 14.56
CA CYS A 130 -7.99 -15.71 13.22
C CYS A 130 -8.38 -14.52 12.33
N PRO A 131 -7.53 -14.17 11.35
CA PRO A 131 -7.95 -13.30 10.26
C PRO A 131 -9.17 -13.88 9.53
N ASN A 132 -10.13 -13.02 9.21
CA ASN A 132 -11.30 -13.33 8.38
C ASN A 132 -10.90 -13.52 6.91
#